data_AF-A0A7S1WB85-F1
#
_entry.id   AF-A0A7S1WB85-F1
#
_cell.length_a   1.000
_cell.length_b   1.000
_cell.length_c   1.000
_cell.angle_alpha   90.00
_cell.angle_beta   90.00
_cell.angle_gamma   90.00
#
_symmetry.space_group_name_H-M   'P 1'
#
loop_
_entity.id
_entity.type
_entity.pdbx_description
1 polymer ?
#
loop_
_entity_poly.entity_id
_entity_poly.type
_entity_poly.pdbx_seq_one_letter_code
_entity_poly.pdbx_strand_id
1 'polypeptide(L)'
;EAAYLEAHTVWGDQANENVLAAAVRRFGPFDIIIDDGSHVSHDMVTSLTFLFEHGLLPGRPYVLEDTFFAFIRQNGGSREAQQAGDTVVTMLRDMLTLQQHFWWWTRPEQASPMARRNRWSTEFGLAPRAARGTTGACATGVKKYRLLDWVRTIDCDR
;
A
#
# COMPACT_ATOMS: atom_id res chain seq x y z
N GLU A 1 16.16 40.06 5.79
CA GLU A 1 17.00 38.84 5.91
C GLU A 1 16.65 37.90 4.78
N ALA A 2 17.63 37.40 4.05
CA ALA A 2 17.40 36.32 3.09
C ALA A 2 17.26 35.02 3.88
N ALA A 3 16.08 34.39 3.83
CA ALA A 3 15.90 33.05 4.37
C ALA A 3 16.74 32.10 3.51
N TYR A 4 17.71 31.44 4.13
CA TYR A 4 18.49 30.40 3.45
C TYR A 4 17.63 29.15 3.31
N LEU A 5 17.64 28.56 2.10
CA LEU A 5 17.05 27.25 1.85
C LEU A 5 18.14 26.19 2.09
N GLU A 6 17.86 25.26 2.99
CA GLU A 6 18.68 24.05 3.13
C GLU A 6 18.14 22.98 2.19
N ALA A 7 19.02 22.44 1.34
CA ALA A 7 18.69 21.38 0.39
C ALA A 7 19.76 20.30 0.44
N HIS A 8 19.33 19.03 0.49
CA HIS A 8 20.18 17.85 0.45
C HIS A 8 19.82 17.01 -0.76
N THR A 9 20.83 16.44 -1.42
CA THR A 9 20.63 15.52 -2.55
C THR A 9 21.15 14.14 -2.19
N VAL A 10 20.42 13.11 -2.65
CA VAL A 10 20.83 11.71 -2.62
C VAL A 10 20.85 11.24 -4.05
N TRP A 11 21.93 10.57 -4.46
CA TRP A 11 22.04 10.03 -5.81
C TRP A 11 21.89 8.52 -5.77
N GLY A 12 20.98 8.00 -6.59
CA GLY A 12 20.71 6.58 -6.72
C GLY A 12 19.37 6.32 -7.42
N ASP A 13 19.03 5.04 -7.51
CA ASP A 13 17.82 4.55 -8.17
C ASP A 13 16.66 4.46 -7.15
N GLN A 14 15.49 5.00 -7.51
CA GLN A 14 14.30 4.95 -6.66
C GLN A 14 13.70 3.54 -6.56
N ALA A 15 14.05 2.62 -7.46
CA ALA A 15 13.72 1.20 -7.35
C ALA A 15 14.70 0.43 -6.44
N ASN A 16 15.76 1.07 -5.95
CA ASN A 16 16.73 0.44 -5.05
C ASN A 16 16.39 0.72 -3.58
N GLU A 17 15.73 -0.22 -2.92
CA GLU A 17 15.33 -0.10 -1.51
C GLU A 17 16.51 0.19 -0.56
N ASN A 18 17.75 -0.23 -0.89
CA ASN A 18 18.91 0.11 -0.05
C ASN A 18 19.25 1.60 -0.09
N VAL A 19 19.09 2.22 -1.26
CA VAL A 19 19.25 3.68 -1.44
C VAL A 19 18.13 4.40 -0.69
N LEU A 20 16.88 3.98 -0.87
CA LEU A 20 15.74 4.55 -0.16
C LEU A 20 15.90 4.44 1.36
N ALA A 21 16.31 3.26 1.85
CA ALA A 21 16.56 3.02 3.27
C ALA A 21 17.68 3.92 3.81
N ALA A 22 18.74 4.16 3.03
CA ALA A 22 19.80 5.07 3.43
C ALA A 22 19.31 6.53 3.51
N ALA A 23 18.50 6.97 2.55
CA ALA A 23 17.89 8.30 2.56
C ALA A 23 16.95 8.48 3.76
N VAL A 24 16.06 7.51 4.01
CA VAL A 24 15.15 7.51 5.16
C VAL A 24 15.91 7.53 6.48
N ARG A 25 16.96 6.71 6.65
CA ARG A 25 17.78 6.73 7.88
C ARG A 25 18.48 8.06 8.11
N ARG A 26 18.82 8.78 7.04
CA ARG A 26 19.59 10.03 7.14
C ARG A 26 18.71 11.26 7.31
N PHE A 27 17.56 11.30 6.64
CA PHE A 27 16.74 12.51 6.49
C PHE A 27 15.27 12.31 6.85
N GLY A 28 14.80 11.06 6.94
CA GLY A 28 13.42 10.73 7.25
C GLY A 28 13.15 10.52 8.75
N PRO A 29 11.91 10.14 9.11
CA PRO A 29 10.75 10.06 8.22
C PRO A 29 10.30 11.45 7.73
N PHE A 30 9.63 11.49 6.59
CA PHE A 30 9.28 12.72 5.88
C PHE A 30 7.84 13.15 6.16
N ASP A 31 7.61 14.47 6.21
CA ASP A 31 6.27 15.06 6.32
C ASP A 31 5.48 15.04 5.02
N ILE A 32 6.16 15.01 3.88
CA ILE A 32 5.58 14.93 2.53
C ILE A 32 6.58 14.15 1.68
N ILE A 33 6.07 13.25 0.85
CA ILE A 33 6.86 12.60 -0.20
C ILE A 33 6.19 12.93 -1.54
N ILE A 34 7.01 13.34 -2.51
CA ILE A 34 6.59 13.57 -3.90
C ILE A 34 7.43 12.64 -4.76
N ASP A 35 6.75 11.79 -5.52
CA ASP A 35 7.34 10.86 -6.48
C ASP A 35 7.08 11.38 -7.89
N ASP A 36 8.04 12.17 -8.37
CA ASP A 36 8.14 12.72 -9.72
C ASP A 36 9.40 12.14 -10.39
N GLY A 37 9.45 10.81 -10.37
CA GLY A 37 10.63 10.01 -10.66
C GLY A 37 10.78 9.58 -12.11
N SER A 38 11.17 8.32 -12.33
CA SER A 38 11.36 7.76 -13.68
C SER A 38 10.06 7.55 -14.47
N HIS A 39 8.92 7.58 -13.78
CA HIS A 39 7.60 7.20 -14.29
C HIS A 39 7.54 5.77 -14.86
N VAL A 40 8.47 4.90 -14.48
CA VAL A 40 8.44 3.46 -14.79
C VAL A 40 7.60 2.77 -13.73
N SER A 41 6.62 1.95 -14.16
CA SER A 41 5.67 1.27 -13.25
C SER A 41 6.37 0.53 -12.10
N HIS A 42 7.45 -0.20 -12.39
CA HIS A 42 8.22 -0.94 -11.39
C HIS A 42 8.82 -0.01 -10.32
N ASP A 43 9.41 1.09 -10.74
CA ASP A 43 10.09 2.05 -9.87
C ASP A 43 9.07 2.78 -8.99
N MET A 44 7.94 3.20 -9.57
CA MET A 44 6.83 3.83 -8.84
C MET A 44 6.22 2.87 -7.81
N VAL A 45 5.97 1.61 -8.17
CA VAL A 45 5.44 0.59 -7.25
C VAL A 45 6.43 0.33 -6.11
N THR A 46 7.72 0.20 -6.43
CA THR A 46 8.77 -0.08 -5.44
C THR A 46 8.94 1.07 -4.44
N SER A 47 9.09 2.28 -4.95
CA SER A 47 9.26 3.48 -4.12
C SER A 47 8.01 3.77 -3.29
N LEU A 48 6.80 3.71 -3.87
CA LEU A 48 5.55 3.85 -3.12
C LEU A 48 5.46 2.81 -2.00
N THR A 49 5.71 1.53 -2.30
CA THR A 49 5.63 0.45 -1.31
C THR A 49 6.59 0.71 -0.14
N PHE A 50 7.86 0.96 -0.44
CA PHE A 50 8.89 1.12 0.59
C PHE A 50 8.72 2.43 1.37
N LEU A 51 8.57 3.56 0.69
CA LEU A 51 8.56 4.87 1.32
C LEU A 51 7.24 5.15 2.05
N PHE A 52 6.11 4.64 1.58
CA PHE A 52 4.85 4.76 2.33
C PHE A 52 4.91 4.02 3.66
N GLU A 53 5.54 2.83 3.70
CA GLU A 53 5.65 2.03 4.93
C GLU A 53 6.76 2.52 5.87
N HIS A 54 7.89 2.97 5.32
CA HIS A 54 9.11 3.20 6.10
C HIS A 54 9.59 4.64 6.11
N GLY A 55 9.25 5.42 5.07
CA GLY A 55 9.74 6.77 4.87
C GLY A 55 8.75 7.86 5.26
N LEU A 56 7.45 7.60 5.27
CA LEU A 56 6.40 8.60 5.47
C LEU A 56 5.89 8.61 6.91
N LEU A 57 5.74 9.80 7.50
CA LEU A 57 5.08 9.93 8.80
C LEU A 57 3.58 9.54 8.68
N PRO A 58 3.01 8.84 9.68
CA PRO A 58 1.59 8.48 9.64
C PRO A 58 0.67 9.70 9.49
N GLY A 59 -0.32 9.60 8.60
CA GLY A 59 -1.29 10.68 8.33
C GLY A 59 -0.76 11.81 7.45
N ARG A 60 0.45 11.67 6.90
CA ARG A 60 1.03 12.61 5.95
C ARG A 60 0.76 12.21 4.49
N PRO A 61 0.81 13.17 3.55
CA PRO A 61 0.56 12.88 2.14
C PRO A 61 1.78 12.25 1.44
N TYR A 62 1.49 11.26 0.59
CA TYR A 62 2.36 10.82 -0.50
C TYR A 62 1.73 11.30 -1.81
N VAL A 63 2.47 12.03 -2.63
CA VAL A 63 2.03 12.53 -3.93
C VAL A 63 2.74 11.74 -5.02
N LEU A 64 1.96 11.09 -5.88
CA LEU A 64 2.45 10.42 -7.09
C LEU A 64 2.13 11.30 -8.29
N GLU A 65 3.15 11.70 -9.06
CA GLU A 65 2.97 12.46 -10.30
C GLU A 65 2.94 11.55 -11.53
N ASP A 66 2.46 12.10 -12.65
CA ASP A 66 2.51 11.49 -13.98
C ASP A 66 2.03 10.03 -14.09
N THR A 67 0.99 9.69 -13.32
CA THR A 67 0.42 8.33 -13.29
C THR A 67 -0.13 7.85 -14.64
N PHE A 68 -0.26 8.72 -15.65
CA PHE A 68 -0.66 8.30 -16.99
C PHE A 68 0.36 7.36 -17.64
N PHE A 69 1.64 7.39 -17.24
CA PHE A 69 2.65 6.44 -17.72
C PHE A 69 2.36 4.99 -17.31
N ALA A 70 1.52 4.77 -16.30
CA ALA A 70 1.00 3.45 -15.96
C ALA A 70 0.21 2.78 -17.11
N PHE A 71 -0.14 3.53 -18.16
CA PHE A 71 -0.81 3.01 -19.36
C PHE A 71 0.10 2.95 -20.60
N ILE A 72 1.37 3.36 -20.48
CA ILE A 72 2.34 3.41 -21.58
C ILE A 72 3.26 2.19 -21.51
N ARG A 73 3.20 1.33 -22.54
CA ARG A 73 3.95 0.05 -22.57
C ARG A 73 5.46 0.20 -22.42
N GLN A 74 6.03 1.29 -22.90
CA GLN A 74 7.47 1.56 -22.80
C GLN A 74 7.93 1.77 -21.35
N ASN A 75 7.03 2.19 -20.47
CA ASN A 75 7.27 2.45 -19.06
C ASN A 75 6.85 1.26 -18.18
N GLY A 76 6.59 0.09 -18.76
CA GLY A 76 5.99 -1.04 -18.05
C GLY A 76 4.51 -0.83 -17.72
N GLY A 77 3.85 0.12 -18.38
CA GLY A 77 2.41 0.36 -18.26
C GLY A 77 1.57 -0.59 -19.12
N SER A 78 0.30 -0.73 -18.79
CA SER A 78 -0.66 -1.51 -19.57
C SER A 78 -2.09 -1.01 -19.36
N ARG A 79 -2.85 -0.87 -20.44
CA ARG A 79 -4.30 -0.57 -20.40
C ARG A 79 -5.11 -1.79 -20.00
N GLU A 80 -4.52 -2.97 -20.17
CA GLU A 80 -5.12 -4.27 -19.87
C GLU A 80 -4.62 -4.83 -18.53
N ALA A 81 -3.82 -4.07 -17.76
CA ALA A 81 -3.32 -4.51 -16.45
C ALA A 81 -4.50 -4.86 -15.53
N GLN A 82 -4.53 -6.10 -15.05
CA GLN A 82 -5.57 -6.59 -14.17
C GLN A 82 -5.03 -6.96 -12.79
N GLN A 83 -3.77 -7.39 -12.69
CA GLN A 83 -3.21 -7.89 -11.44
C GLN A 83 -2.67 -6.77 -10.56
N ALA A 84 -2.70 -7.03 -9.26
CA ALA A 84 -2.19 -6.13 -8.24
C ALA A 84 -0.69 -5.89 -8.43
N GLY A 85 -0.28 -4.62 -8.48
CA GLY A 85 1.13 -4.25 -8.58
C GLY A 85 1.74 -4.35 -9.98
N ASP A 86 0.98 -4.76 -11.00
CA ASP A 86 1.41 -4.67 -12.41
C ASP A 86 1.80 -3.24 -12.79
N THR A 87 1.06 -2.26 -12.27
CA THR A 87 1.32 -0.83 -12.43
C THR A 87 0.99 -0.11 -11.14
N VAL A 88 1.44 1.14 -11.00
CA VAL A 88 1.06 1.97 -9.84
C VAL A 88 -0.45 2.18 -9.77
N VAL A 89 -1.16 2.21 -10.91
CA VAL A 89 -2.61 2.39 -10.94
C VAL A 89 -3.34 1.14 -10.42
N THR A 90 -2.90 -0.07 -10.77
CA THR A 90 -3.51 -1.29 -10.21
C THR A 90 -3.22 -1.39 -8.71
N MET A 91 -2.02 -0.99 -8.27
CA MET A 91 -1.70 -0.88 -6.84
C MET A 91 -2.63 0.11 -6.11
N LEU A 92 -2.83 1.33 -6.62
CA LEU A 92 -3.73 2.32 -6.01
C LEU A 92 -5.19 1.86 -5.98
N ARG A 93 -5.67 1.24 -7.05
CA ARG A 93 -7.01 0.62 -7.12
C ARG A 93 -7.17 -0.41 -6.00
N ASP A 94 -6.16 -1.22 -5.77
CA ASP A 94 -6.21 -2.28 -4.77
C ASP A 94 -6.09 -1.71 -3.36
N MET A 95 -5.22 -0.73 -3.10
CA MET A 95 -5.17 -0.01 -1.83
C MET A 95 -6.53 0.58 -1.45
N LEU A 96 -7.22 1.22 -2.40
CA LEU A 96 -8.56 1.76 -2.18
C LEU A 96 -9.58 0.65 -1.85
N THR A 97 -9.54 -0.45 -2.61
CA THR A 97 -10.43 -1.59 -2.41
C THR A 97 -10.20 -2.25 -1.06
N LEU A 98 -8.94 -2.43 -0.66
CA LEU A 98 -8.54 -3.02 0.63
C LEU A 98 -8.94 -2.13 1.80
N GLN A 99 -8.74 -0.81 1.68
CA GLN A 99 -9.23 0.15 2.66
C GLN A 99 -10.74 -0.05 2.83
N GLN A 100 -11.53 0.08 1.76
CA GLN A 100 -12.99 -0.04 1.83
C GLN A 100 -13.43 -1.39 2.39
N HIS A 101 -12.78 -2.49 1.99
CA HIS A 101 -13.05 -3.82 2.51
C HIS A 101 -12.84 -3.88 4.03
N PHE A 102 -11.70 -3.37 4.53
CA PHE A 102 -11.44 -3.28 5.96
C PHE A 102 -12.55 -2.53 6.69
N TRP A 103 -12.91 -1.33 6.21
CA TRP A 103 -13.99 -0.54 6.79
C TRP A 103 -15.34 -1.27 6.80
N TRP A 104 -15.63 -2.08 5.79
CA TRP A 104 -16.90 -2.82 5.68
C TRP A 104 -16.96 -4.04 6.59
N TRP A 105 -15.83 -4.71 6.83
CA TRP A 105 -15.77 -5.96 7.61
C TRP A 105 -15.45 -5.78 9.08
N THR A 106 -14.76 -4.71 9.49
CA THR A 106 -14.45 -4.47 10.90
C THR A 106 -15.58 -3.79 11.70
N ARG A 107 -16.77 -3.63 11.11
CA ARG A 107 -17.99 -3.14 11.78
C ARG A 107 -19.11 -4.17 11.72
N PRO A 108 -19.13 -5.17 12.62
CA PRO A 108 -20.13 -6.23 12.61
C PRO A 108 -21.57 -5.72 12.77
N GLU A 109 -21.79 -4.52 13.35
CA GLU A 109 -23.12 -3.92 13.46
C GLU A 109 -23.72 -3.39 12.13
N GLN A 110 -22.91 -3.21 11.07
CA GLN A 110 -23.30 -2.55 9.82
C GLN A 110 -23.25 -3.46 8.58
N ALA A 111 -22.89 -4.74 8.74
CA ALA A 111 -22.77 -5.68 7.62
C ALA A 111 -24.15 -6.04 7.02
N SER A 112 -24.41 -5.62 5.77
CA SER A 112 -25.65 -5.93 5.04
C SER A 112 -25.72 -7.43 4.63
N PRO A 113 -26.93 -7.99 4.39
CA PRO A 113 -27.09 -9.37 3.89
C PRO A 113 -26.34 -9.67 2.58
N MET A 114 -25.99 -8.65 1.80
CA MET A 114 -25.27 -8.77 0.53
C MET A 114 -23.79 -9.14 0.71
N ALA A 115 -23.19 -8.82 1.88
CA ALA A 115 -21.82 -9.19 2.23
C ALA A 115 -21.63 -10.71 2.40
N ARG A 116 -22.71 -11.47 2.62
CA ARG A 116 -22.66 -12.94 2.82
C ARG A 116 -22.57 -13.75 1.51
N ARG A 117 -22.58 -13.12 0.33
CA ARG A 117 -22.74 -13.81 -0.97
C ARG A 117 -21.74 -13.41 -2.06
N ASN A 118 -20.77 -12.53 -1.83
CA ASN A 118 -19.88 -12.05 -2.90
C ASN A 118 -18.64 -12.94 -3.10
N ARG A 119 -18.38 -13.28 -4.37
CA ARG A 119 -17.30 -14.17 -4.85
C ARG A 119 -15.87 -13.72 -4.46
N TRP A 120 -15.68 -12.43 -4.19
CA TRP A 120 -14.37 -11.86 -3.88
C TRP A 120 -13.84 -12.26 -2.50
N SER A 121 -14.70 -12.74 -1.59
CA SER A 121 -14.26 -13.29 -0.30
C SER A 121 -13.47 -14.60 -0.44
N THR A 122 -13.68 -15.34 -1.54
CA THR A 122 -12.99 -16.60 -1.84
C THR A 122 -11.66 -16.42 -2.57
N GLU A 123 -11.49 -15.36 -3.37
CA GLU A 123 -10.24 -15.13 -4.13
C GLU A 123 -9.12 -14.51 -3.28
N PHE A 124 -9.47 -13.70 -2.27
CA PHE A 124 -8.51 -13.10 -1.34
C PHE A 124 -8.35 -13.87 -0.02
N GLY A 125 -9.05 -15.00 0.17
CA GLY A 125 -9.01 -15.78 1.42
C GLY A 125 -9.71 -15.13 2.62
N LEU A 126 -10.44 -14.03 2.43
CA LEU A 126 -10.92 -13.14 3.50
C LEU A 126 -12.29 -13.51 4.09
N ALA A 127 -12.93 -14.57 3.59
CA ALA A 127 -14.20 -15.02 4.16
C ALA A 127 -13.95 -15.58 5.58
N PRO A 128 -14.57 -15.05 6.64
CA PRO A 128 -14.52 -15.73 7.93
C PRO A 128 -15.19 -17.09 7.75
N ARG A 129 -14.42 -18.18 7.90
CA ARG A 129 -15.03 -19.48 8.19
C ARG A 129 -15.84 -19.26 9.46
N ALA A 130 -17.15 -19.53 9.41
CA ALA A 130 -18.00 -19.42 10.58
C ALA A 130 -17.40 -20.30 11.68
N ALA A 131 -16.71 -19.65 12.63
CA ALA A 131 -16.13 -20.29 13.79
C ALA A 131 -17.30 -20.89 14.57
N ARG A 132 -17.41 -22.22 14.53
CA ARG A 132 -18.27 -22.95 15.44
C ARG A 132 -17.68 -22.78 16.83
N GLY A 133 -18.27 -21.86 17.58
CA GLY A 133 -18.24 -21.77 19.04
C GLY A 133 -16.86 -21.84 19.67
N THR A 134 -16.31 -20.69 20.06
CA THR A 134 -15.74 -20.51 21.40
C THR A 134 -15.58 -19.02 21.69
N THR A 135 -16.03 -18.65 22.88
CA THR A 135 -15.90 -17.32 23.49
C THR A 135 -14.45 -17.08 23.88
N GLY A 136 -13.78 -16.11 23.26
CA GLY A 136 -12.42 -15.70 23.65
C GLY A 136 -12.05 -14.37 23.00
N ALA A 137 -11.76 -13.37 23.83
CA ALA A 137 -11.44 -12.01 23.41
C ALA A 137 -10.18 -11.96 22.51
N CYS A 138 -10.25 -11.20 21.41
CA CYS A 138 -9.11 -11.01 20.52
C CYS A 138 -8.11 -10.02 21.15
N ALA A 139 -6.89 -10.48 21.40
CA ALA A 139 -5.84 -9.71 22.03
C ALA A 139 -5.26 -8.66 21.08
N THR A 140 -5.05 -7.45 21.62
CA THR A 140 -4.34 -6.33 20.98
C THR A 140 -2.86 -6.69 20.77
N GLY A 141 -2.47 -6.94 19.52
CA GLY A 141 -1.09 -7.23 19.14
C GLY A 141 -0.75 -6.67 17.77
N VAL A 142 -0.54 -5.35 17.67
CA VAL A 142 -0.07 -4.71 16.44
C VAL A 142 1.41 -5.05 16.25
N LYS A 143 1.72 -5.97 15.32
CA LYS A 143 3.07 -6.15 14.78
C LYS A 143 3.06 -5.94 13.27
N LYS A 144 3.56 -4.76 12.88
CA LYS A 144 4.32 -4.38 11.65
C LYS A 144 4.08 -5.26 10.41
N TYR A 145 3.38 -4.72 9.42
CA TYR A 145 3.01 -5.41 8.19
C TYR A 145 3.72 -4.84 6.96
N ARG A 146 4.48 -5.71 6.29
CA ARG A 146 4.99 -5.52 4.93
C ARG A 146 3.81 -5.55 3.95
N LEU A 147 3.74 -4.56 3.08
CA LEU A 147 2.59 -4.27 2.20
C LEU A 147 2.07 -5.46 1.34
N LEU A 148 2.88 -6.51 1.09
CA LEU A 148 2.50 -7.70 0.31
C LEU A 148 2.00 -8.90 1.16
N ASP A 149 2.15 -8.89 2.48
CA ASP A 149 1.62 -9.94 3.37
C ASP A 149 0.15 -9.71 3.78
N TRP A 150 -0.43 -8.57 3.41
CA TRP A 150 -1.81 -8.18 3.79
C TRP A 150 -2.90 -9.06 3.15
N VAL A 151 -2.62 -9.68 2.00
CA VAL A 151 -3.57 -10.59 1.31
C VAL A 151 -3.47 -12.03 1.82
N ARG A 152 -2.39 -12.43 2.52
CA ARG A 152 -2.19 -13.82 2.99
C ARG A 152 -2.42 -14.03 4.48
N THR A 153 -2.65 -12.98 5.27
CA THR A 153 -2.78 -13.08 6.73
C THR A 153 -4.19 -12.85 7.29
N ILE A 154 -5.21 -12.83 6.45
CA ILE A 154 -6.57 -13.10 6.91
C ILE A 154 -6.79 -14.61 6.78
N ASP A 155 -6.00 -15.36 7.54
CA ASP A 155 -6.37 -16.70 7.96
C ASP A 155 -6.61 -16.59 9.46
N CYS A 156 -7.89 -16.67 9.84
CA CYS A 156 -8.30 -16.70 11.23
C CYS A 156 -7.95 -18.08 11.81
N ASP A 157 -6.67 -18.36 12.03
CA ASP A 157 -6.21 -19.50 12.82
C ASP A 157 -4.85 -19.21 13.47
N ARG A 158 -4.91 -18.44 14.56
CA ARG A 158 -4.33 -18.78 15.88
C ARG A 158 -4.80 -17.83 16.96
#